data_AF-A0A524GD04-F1
#
_entry.id   AF-A0A524GD04-F1
#
_cell.length_a   1.000
_cell.length_b   1.000
_cell.length_c   1.000
_cell.angle_alpha   90.00
_cell.angle_beta   90.00
_cell.angle_gamma   90.00
#
_symmetry.space_group_name_H-M   'P 1'
#
loop_
_entity.id
_entity.type
_entity.pdbx_description
1 polymer ?
#
loop_
_entity_poly.entity_id
_entity_poly.type
_entity_poly.pdbx_seq_one_letter_code
_entity_poly.pdbx_strand_id
1 'polypeptide(L)' 'MKKIIFLMTIILLLPVLSYAQPSIAFDSEEHDFGTVAPVDTIEHVFEFTNTGDQDLLIEKLGSS' A
#
# COMPACT_ATOMS: atom_id res chain seq x y z
N MET A 1 44.37 3.12 1.11
CA MET A 1 43.72 2.53 2.30
C MET A 1 42.44 3.26 2.70
N LYS A 2 42.50 4.45 3.34
CA LYS A 2 41.30 5.13 3.90
C LYS A 2 40.25 5.55 2.86
N LYS A 3 40.68 6.01 1.69
CA LYS A 3 39.79 6.37 0.56
C LYS A 3 39.07 5.16 -0.06
N ILE A 4 39.74 4.00 -0.08
CA ILE A 4 39.19 2.74 -0.61
C ILE A 4 38.15 2.18 0.37
N ILE A 5 38.44 2.23 1.67
CA ILE A 5 37.50 1.83 2.73
C ILE A 5 36.25 2.71 2.69
N PHE A 6 36.42 4.04 2.58
CA PHE A 6 35.30 4.98 2.47
C PHE A 6 34.41 4.72 1.24
N LEU A 7 35.02 4.42 0.08
CA LEU A 7 34.29 4.08 -1.14
C LEU A 7 33.52 2.75 -1.00
N MET A 8 34.12 1.76 -0.32
CA MET A 8 33.49 0.47 -0.10
C MET A 8 32.31 0.56 0.90
N THR A 9 32.40 1.42 1.91
CA THR A 9 31.29 1.70 2.84
C THR A 9 30.13 2.39 2.14
N ILE A 10 30.41 3.33 1.22
CA ILE A 10 29.39 3.97 0.39
C ILE A 10 28.69 2.97 -0.53
N ILE A 11 29.45 2.06 -1.16
CA ILE A 11 28.89 1.01 -2.04
C ILE A 11 27.97 0.06 -1.26
N LEU A 12 28.31 -0.27 -0.02
CA LEU A 12 27.49 -1.13 0.84
C LEU A 12 26.18 -0.47 1.28
N LEU A 13 26.12 0.87 1.30
CA LEU A 13 24.95 1.67 1.70
C LEU A 13 24.04 2.10 0.53
N LEU A 14 24.42 1.85 -0.73
CA LEU A 14 23.59 2.19 -1.91
C LEU A 14 22.26 1.41 -2.05
N PRO A 15 22.11 0.13 -1.66
CA PRO A 15 20.93 -0.66 -2.03
C PRO A 15 19.67 -0.35 -1.19
N VAL A 16 19.71 0.57 -0.22
CA VAL A 16 18.52 0.95 0.56
C VAL A 16 17.57 1.90 -0.17
N LEU A 17 17.94 2.44 -1.34
CA LEU A 17 17.22 3.54 -1.99
C LEU A 17 16.27 3.14 -3.13
N SER A 18 16.07 1.84 -3.43
CA SER A 18 15.36 1.46 -4.67
C SER A 18 14.54 0.17 -4.56
N TYR A 19 13.72 0.03 -3.51
CA TYR A 19 12.66 -0.97 -3.55
C TYR A 19 11.37 -0.30 -4.01
N ALA A 20 11.19 -0.26 -5.32
CA ALA A 20 9.93 0.13 -5.89
C ALA A 20 8.90 -0.98 -5.63
N GLN A 21 7.77 -0.65 -5.02
CA GLN A 21 6.77 -1.62 -4.58
C GLN A 21 5.35 -1.02 -4.64
N PRO A 22 4.34 -1.80 -5.05
CA PRO A 22 2.95 -1.36 -4.95
C PRO A 22 2.55 -1.18 -3.48
N SER A 23 1.74 -0.17 -3.19
CA SER A 23 1.23 0.09 -1.85
C SER A 23 -0.19 0.62 -1.95
N ILE A 24 -1.10 0.05 -1.16
CA ILE A 24 -2.51 0.44 -1.14
C ILE A 24 -2.82 1.19 0.14
N ALA A 25 -3.49 2.34 0.03
CA ALA A 25 -4.01 3.08 1.16
C ALA A 25 -5.52 3.30 0.97
N PHE A 26 -6.32 2.85 1.93
CA PHE A 26 -7.76 3.04 1.94
C PHE A 26 -8.13 4.32 2.70
N ASP A 27 -9.17 5.00 2.22
CA ASP A 27 -9.71 6.18 2.91
C ASP A 27 -10.46 5.77 4.19
N SER A 28 -11.09 4.59 4.17
CA SER A 28 -11.63 3.90 5.33
C SER A 28 -11.48 2.39 5.15
N GLU A 29 -11.05 1.68 6.18
CA GLU A 29 -10.92 0.22 6.15
C GLU A 29 -12.20 -0.50 6.61
N GLU A 30 -13.08 0.23 7.29
CA GLU A 30 -14.31 -0.32 7.87
C GLU A 30 -15.49 0.62 7.62
N HIS A 31 -16.69 0.04 7.55
CA HIS A 31 -17.93 0.79 7.50
C HIS A 31 -19.00 0.08 8.33
N ASP A 32 -19.56 0.78 9.30
CA ASP A 32 -20.71 0.31 10.07
C ASP A 32 -22.00 0.88 9.47
N PHE A 33 -22.81 -0.01 8.90
CA PHE A 33 -24.12 0.34 8.37
C PHE A 33 -25.15 0.68 9.46
N GLY A 34 -24.86 0.35 10.72
CA GLY A 34 -25.71 0.61 11.87
C GLY A 34 -27.02 -0.18 11.80
N THR A 35 -28.12 0.50 12.14
CA THR A 35 -29.46 -0.10 12.07
C THR A 35 -30.07 0.15 10.70
N VAL A 36 -30.21 -0.92 9.91
CA VAL A 36 -30.79 -0.88 8.55
C VAL A 36 -32.21 -1.42 8.60
N ALA A 37 -33.18 -0.71 8.01
CA ALA A 37 -34.54 -1.23 7.93
C ALA A 37 -34.65 -2.31 6.84
N PRO A 38 -35.56 -3.29 6.96
CA PRO A 38 -35.67 -4.39 5.99
C PRO A 38 -36.00 -3.98 4.55
N VAL A 39 -36.48 -2.75 4.35
CA VAL A 39 -36.85 -2.21 3.04
C VAL A 39 -35.72 -1.38 2.41
N ASP A 40 -34.64 -1.13 3.15
CA ASP A 40 -33.57 -0.25 2.70
C ASP A 40 -32.53 -1.07 1.92
N THR A 41 -32.17 -0.58 0.74
CA THR A 41 -30.98 -1.01 0.02
C THR A 41 -29.96 0.11 0.16
N ILE A 42 -28.87 -0.18 0.85
CA ILE A 42 -27.78 0.77 1.08
C ILE A 42 -26.49 0.22 0.50
N GLU A 43 -25.67 1.13 0.02
CA GLU A 43 -24.40 0.82 -0.63
C GLU A 43 -23.31 1.67 0.03
N HIS A 44 -22.12 1.09 0.14
CA HIS A 44 -20.93 1.81 0.55
C HIS A 44 -19.79 1.49 -0.41
N VAL A 45 -19.03 2.52 -0.80
CA VAL A 45 -17.89 2.42 -1.71
C VAL A 45 -16.62 2.66 -0.90
N PHE A 46 -15.71 1.70 -0.93
CA PHE A 46 -14.37 1.84 -0.36
C PHE A 46 -13.44 2.45 -1.41
N GLU A 47 -13.05 3.70 -1.18
CA GLU A 47 -12.05 4.38 -2.00
C GLU A 47 -10.64 4.05 -1.51
N PHE A 48 -9.72 3.83 -2.45
CA PHE A 48 -8.32 3.60 -2.15
C PHE A 48 -7.43 4.20 -3.23
N THR A 49 -6.18 4.48 -2.84
CA THR A 49 -5.14 5.00 -3.72
C THR A 49 -3.94 4.07 -3.72
N ASN A 50 -3.36 3.82 -4.89
CA ASN A 50 -2.02 3.24 -4.99
C ASN A 50 -0.99 4.32 -4.63
N THR A 51 -0.43 4.25 -3.42
CA THR A 51 0.60 5.16 -2.90
C THR A 51 2.02 4.64 -3.17
N GLY A 52 2.12 3.46 -3.78
CA GLY A 52 3.38 2.91 -4.25
C GLY A 52 3.91 3.61 -5.50
N ASP A 53 5.13 3.25 -5.86
CA ASP A 53 5.83 3.75 -7.04
C ASP A 53 5.86 2.71 -8.18
N GLN A 54 5.00 1.69 -8.10
CA GLN A 54 4.78 0.64 -9.11
C GLN A 54 3.28 0.35 -9.25
N ASP A 55 2.89 -0.30 -10.35
CA ASP A 55 1.50 -0.68 -10.61
C ASP A 55 0.98 -1.67 -9.56
N LEU A 56 -0.21 -1.39 -9.04
CA LEU A 56 -0.93 -2.24 -8.11
C LEU A 56 -1.93 -3.12 -8.88
N LEU A 57 -1.64 -4.42 -9.00
CA LEU A 57 -2.55 -5.42 -9.58
C LEU A 57 -3.33 -6.13 -8.49
N ILE A 58 -4.67 -6.07 -8.56
CA ILE A 58 -5.55 -6.79 -7.63
C ILE A 58 -5.86 -8.18 -8.20
N GLU A 59 -5.27 -9.23 -7.61
CA GLU A 59 -5.42 -10.61 -8.10
C GLU A 59 -6.66 -11.34 -7.55
N LYS A 60 -7.11 -10.97 -6.34
CA LYS A 60 -8.24 -11.61 -5.68
C LYS A 60 -8.95 -10.62 -4.77
N LEU A 61 -10.28 -10.69 -4.78
CA LEU A 61 -11.17 -10.04 -3.83
C LEU A 61 -12.02 -11.11 -3.15
N GLY A 62 -12.31 -10.93 -1.87
CA GLY A 62 -13.12 -11.88 -1.11
C GLY A 62 -13.79 -11.22 0.09
N SER A 63 -15.01 -11.64 0.38
CA SER A 63 -15.68 -11.39 1.66
C SER A 63 -15.40 -12.57 2.58
N SER A 64 -15.06 -12.29 3.84
CA SER A 64 -15.07 -13.31 4.90
C SER A 64 -16.44 -13.38 5.55
#